data_AF-A0A930KSA2-F1
#
_entry.id   AF-A0A930KSA2-F1
#
_cell.length_a   1.000
_cell.length_b   1.000
_cell.length_c   1.000
_cell.angle_alpha   90.00
_cell.angle_beta   90.00
_cell.angle_gamma   90.00
#
_symmetry.space_group_name_H-M   'P 1'
#
loop_
_entity.id
_entity.type
_entity.pdbx_description
1 polymer ?
#
loop_
_entity_poly.entity_id
_entity_poly.type
_entity_poly.pdbx_seq_one_letter_code
_entity_poly.pdbx_strand_id
1 'polypeptide(L)'
;MAAAKGGAVQISEPRIEEHPAMVVAGVSQVFPLDGDFSSLWDELNQKASPAMLDVLNVTQYLGVCTQPNPKGQVRYTAGFLVSEPASAAKLGLGVLELPAST
;
A
#
# COMPACT_ATOMS: atom_id res chain seq x y z
N MET A 1 12.07 -12.11 -26.88
CA MET A 1 12.15 -11.34 -25.61
C MET A 1 12.89 -10.05 -25.92
N ALA A 2 12.18 -8.91 -25.98
CA ALA A 2 12.82 -7.61 -26.14
C ALA A 2 13.29 -7.14 -24.76
N ALA A 3 14.59 -6.92 -24.61
CA ALA A 3 15.14 -6.24 -23.43
C ALA A 3 14.59 -4.81 -23.41
N ALA A 4 13.92 -4.44 -22.31
CA ALA A 4 13.54 -3.06 -22.08
C ALA A 4 14.82 -2.21 -22.05
N LYS A 5 14.96 -1.27 -22.99
CA LYS A 5 16.04 -0.28 -23.00
C LYS A 5 15.92 0.55 -21.72
N GLY A 6 16.91 0.42 -20.83
CA GLY A 6 17.03 1.27 -19.65
C GLY A 6 17.26 2.72 -20.06
N GLY A 7 16.17 3.50 -20.11
CA GLY A 7 16.28 4.95 -20.02
C GLY A 7 16.81 5.31 -18.65
N ALA A 8 17.72 6.28 -18.56
CA ALA A 8 18.19 6.79 -17.28
C ALA A 8 16.97 7.21 -16.44
N VAL A 9 16.75 6.53 -15.32
CA VAL A 9 15.68 6.87 -14.39
C VAL A 9 15.99 8.26 -13.86
N GLN A 10 15.16 9.25 -14.21
CA GLN A 10 15.26 10.57 -13.60
C GLN A 10 14.69 10.47 -12.18
N ILE A 11 15.58 10.59 -11.20
CA ILE A 11 15.21 10.64 -9.79
C ILE A 11 15.00 12.11 -9.43
N SER A 12 13.79 12.46 -9.00
CA SER A 12 13.51 13.80 -8.46
C SER A 12 14.23 13.99 -7.13
N GLU A 13 14.64 15.23 -6.84
CA GLU A 13 15.20 15.57 -5.53
C GLU A 13 14.17 15.30 -4.41
N PRO A 14 14.61 14.84 -3.22
CA PRO A 14 13.74 14.67 -2.08
C PRO A 14 13.07 15.99 -1.67
N ARG A 15 11.78 15.92 -1.34
CA ARG A 15 10.99 17.06 -0.87
C ARG A 15 10.38 16.74 0.48
N ILE A 16 10.20 17.79 1.29
CA ILE A 16 9.40 17.71 2.52
C ILE A 16 7.99 18.15 2.13
N GLU A 17 7.01 17.28 2.39
CA GLU A 17 5.60 17.51 2.09
C GLU A 17 4.77 17.20 3.33
N GLU A 18 3.75 18.04 3.55
CA GLU A 18 2.72 17.76 4.55
C GLU A 18 1.67 16.86 3.90
N HIS A 19 1.25 15.83 4.63
CA HIS A 19 0.20 14.92 4.17
C HIS A 19 -0.91 14.86 5.21
N PRO A 20 -2.19 14.99 4.78
CA PRO A 20 -3.32 14.78 5.66
C PRO A 20 -3.34 13.32 6.15
N ALA A 21 -4.13 13.04 7.18
CA ALA A 21 -4.37 11.66 7.59
C ALA A 21 -4.96 10.86 6.42
N MET A 22 -4.51 9.63 6.26
CA MET A 22 -4.88 8.74 5.16
C MET A 22 -5.40 7.42 5.69
N VAL A 23 -6.28 6.77 4.92
CA VAL A 23 -6.81 5.46 5.26
C VAL A 23 -6.46 4.49 4.13
N VAL A 24 -5.81 3.39 4.50
CA VAL A 24 -5.42 2.34 3.56
C VAL A 24 -6.22 1.07 3.85
N ALA A 25 -6.95 0.58 2.84
CA ALA A 25 -7.66 -0.69 2.90
C ALA A 25 -6.89 -1.76 2.15
N GLY A 26 -6.51 -2.86 2.80
CA GLY A 26 -5.69 -3.87 2.14
C GLY A 26 -5.36 -5.10 2.97
N VAL A 27 -4.32 -5.79 2.53
CA VAL A 27 -3.75 -6.97 3.19
C VAL A 27 -2.44 -6.59 3.87
N SER A 28 -2.18 -7.15 5.05
CA SER A 28 -1.04 -6.78 5.89
C SER A 28 -0.36 -7.99 6.48
N GLN A 29 0.97 -8.02 6.42
CA GLN A 29 1.80 -9.10 7.00
C GLN A 29 3.16 -8.55 7.45
N VAL A 30 3.85 -9.32 8.30
CA VAL A 30 5.18 -8.99 8.78
C VAL A 30 6.22 -9.68 7.90
N PHE A 31 7.23 -8.91 7.46
CA PHE A 31 8.31 -9.33 6.60
C PHE A 31 9.67 -8.95 7.20
N PRO A 32 10.75 -9.65 6.82
CA PRO A 32 12.10 -9.09 6.92
C PRO A 32 12.17 -7.72 6.20
N LEU A 33 13.02 -6.81 6.68
CA LEU A 33 13.18 -5.46 6.09
C LEU A 33 13.52 -5.49 4.58
N ASP A 34 14.27 -6.49 4.16
CA ASP A 34 14.70 -6.77 2.78
C ASP A 34 13.87 -7.85 2.08
N GLY A 35 12.72 -8.20 2.65
CA GLY A 35 11.82 -9.23 2.12
C GLY A 35 11.15 -8.86 0.80
N ASP A 36 10.69 -9.87 0.07
CA ASP A 36 9.85 -9.71 -1.11
C ASP A 36 8.38 -9.53 -0.74
N PHE A 37 7.81 -8.37 -1.07
CA PHE A 37 6.42 -8.02 -0.78
C PHE A 37 5.43 -8.39 -1.90
N SER A 38 5.92 -8.93 -3.02
CA SER A 38 5.10 -9.21 -4.21
C SER A 38 3.88 -10.10 -3.92
N SER A 39 4.06 -11.07 -3.02
CA SER A 39 2.97 -11.97 -2.61
C SER A 39 1.75 -11.26 -2.02
N LEU A 40 1.92 -10.13 -1.32
CA LEU A 40 0.79 -9.34 -0.82
C LEU A 40 0.04 -8.63 -1.94
N TRP A 41 0.77 -8.16 -2.95
CA TRP A 41 0.15 -7.52 -4.10
C TRP A 41 -0.66 -8.54 -4.92
N ASP A 42 -0.15 -9.76 -5.06
CA ASP A 42 -0.90 -10.86 -5.68
C ASP A 42 -2.16 -11.21 -4.88
N GLU A 43 -2.04 -11.33 -3.54
CA GLU A 43 -3.19 -11.57 -2.67
C GLU A 43 -4.23 -10.44 -2.76
N LEU A 44 -3.78 -9.18 -2.73
CA LEU A 44 -4.64 -8.01 -2.86
C LEU A 44 -5.40 -8.04 -4.20
N ASN A 45 -4.69 -8.30 -5.31
CA ASN A 45 -5.27 -8.33 -6.65
C ASN A 45 -6.25 -9.48 -6.84
N GLN A 46 -6.04 -10.63 -6.17
CA GLN A 46 -6.99 -11.74 -6.18
C GLN A 46 -8.29 -11.39 -5.43
N LYS A 47 -8.21 -10.56 -4.38
CA LYS A 47 -9.39 -10.11 -3.60
C LYS A 47 -10.08 -8.90 -4.23
N ALA A 48 -9.34 -8.07 -4.96
CA ALA A 48 -9.83 -6.87 -5.59
C ALA A 48 -10.65 -7.20 -6.85
N SER A 49 -11.97 -7.29 -6.68
CA SER A 49 -12.88 -7.31 -7.83
C SER A 49 -13.13 -5.87 -8.33
N PRO A 50 -13.41 -5.65 -9.63
CA PRO A 50 -13.74 -4.33 -10.15
C PRO A 50 -14.89 -3.65 -9.39
N ALA A 51 -15.91 -4.42 -9.01
CA ALA A 51 -17.03 -3.92 -8.21
C ALA A 51 -16.60 -3.45 -6.80
N MET A 52 -15.60 -4.12 -6.20
CA MET A 52 -15.04 -3.71 -4.91
C MET A 52 -14.29 -2.37 -5.04
N LEU A 53 -13.51 -2.21 -6.11
CA LEU A 53 -12.74 -0.98 -6.35
C LEU A 53 -13.65 0.24 -6.56
N ASP A 54 -14.76 0.06 -7.28
CA ASP A 54 -15.78 1.10 -7.46
C ASP A 54 -16.44 1.48 -6.12
N VAL A 55 -16.81 0.50 -5.30
CA VAL A 55 -17.43 0.75 -3.97
C VAL A 55 -16.48 1.46 -3.02
N LEU A 56 -15.18 1.12 -3.06
CA LEU A 56 -14.17 1.73 -2.21
C LEU A 56 -13.73 3.12 -2.70
N ASN A 57 -14.20 3.55 -3.87
CA ASN A 57 -13.79 4.78 -4.54
C ASN A 57 -12.25 4.90 -4.58
N VAL A 58 -11.60 3.84 -5.05
CA VAL A 58 -10.13 3.74 -5.03
C VAL A 58 -9.51 4.84 -5.88
N THR A 59 -8.69 5.68 -5.25
CA THR A 59 -7.94 6.74 -5.94
C THR A 59 -6.52 6.33 -6.27
N GLN A 60 -5.92 5.46 -5.45
CA GLN A 60 -4.52 5.10 -5.57
C GLN A 60 -4.21 3.74 -4.93
N TYR A 61 -3.28 3.00 -5.52
CA TYR A 61 -2.64 1.81 -4.92
C TYR A 61 -1.44 2.27 -4.10
N LEU A 62 -1.30 1.77 -2.88
CA LEU A 62 -0.26 2.23 -1.95
C LEU A 62 0.33 1.07 -1.14
N GLY A 63 1.65 1.06 -1.02
CA GLY A 63 2.40 0.15 -0.16
C GLY A 63 2.88 0.88 1.08
N VAL A 64 2.51 0.42 2.27
CA VAL A 64 2.88 1.05 3.54
C VAL A 64 3.81 0.15 4.33
N CYS A 65 5.01 0.63 4.62
CA CYS A 65 5.90 0.05 5.61
C CYS A 65 5.71 0.75 6.96
N THR A 66 5.23 0.01 7.96
CA THR A 66 5.19 0.49 9.36
C THR A 66 6.40 -0.02 10.14
N GLN A 67 6.84 0.77 11.12
CA GLN A 67 8.17 0.74 11.75
C GLN A 67 8.78 -0.66 11.89
N PRO A 68 10.10 -0.79 11.64
CA PRO A 68 10.80 -2.02 11.91
C PRO A 68 10.73 -2.33 13.41
N ASN A 69 10.30 -3.54 13.73
CA ASN A 69 10.44 -4.04 15.10
C ASN A 69 11.94 -4.19 15.43
N PRO A 70 12.31 -4.30 16.72
CA PRO A 70 13.71 -4.49 17.13
C PRO A 70 14.39 -5.75 16.54
N LYS A 71 13.64 -6.62 15.87
CA LYS A 71 14.12 -7.84 15.22
C LYS A 71 14.38 -7.65 13.72
N GLY A 72 14.36 -6.42 13.21
CA GLY A 72 14.61 -6.13 11.80
C GLY A 72 13.47 -6.53 10.86
N GLN A 73 12.25 -6.64 11.37
CA GLN A 73 11.06 -6.96 10.58
C GLN A 73 10.15 -5.76 10.45
N VAL A 74 9.59 -5.53 9.27
CA VAL A 74 8.60 -4.49 9.00
C VAL A 74 7.23 -5.11 8.87
N ARG A 75 6.19 -4.37 9.26
CA ARG A 75 4.83 -4.71 8.83
C ARG A 75 4.55 -3.96 7.54
N TYR A 76 4.36 -4.72 6.47
CA TYR A 76 4.00 -4.22 5.15
C TYR A 76 2.49 -4.36 4.95
N THR A 77 1.87 -3.32 4.40
CA THR A 77 0.47 -3.33 3.98
C THR A 77 0.39 -2.95 2.52
N ALA A 78 -0.11 -3.87 1.68
CA ALA A 78 -0.47 -3.58 0.30
C ALA A 78 -1.96 -3.24 0.28
N GLY A 79 -2.32 -2.07 -0.24
CA GLY A 79 -3.72 -1.67 -0.22
C GLY A 79 -4.06 -0.51 -1.14
N PHE A 80 -5.28 -0.03 -0.94
CA PHE A 80 -5.89 1.08 -1.64
C PHE A 80 -6.02 2.26 -0.70
N LEU A 81 -5.71 3.46 -1.19
CA LEU A 81 -6.13 4.68 -0.53
C LEU A 81 -7.65 4.79 -0.67
N VAL A 82 -8.36 4.82 0.46
CA VAL A 82 -9.83 4.87 0.50
C VAL A 82 -10.32 6.09 1.26
N SER A 83 -11.45 6.63 0.83
CA SER A 83 -12.12 7.74 1.52
C SER A 83 -13.11 7.24 2.59
N GLU A 84 -13.56 5.99 2.49
CA GLU A 84 -14.58 5.40 3.37
C GLU A 84 -14.12 4.08 4.03
N PRO A 85 -13.55 4.12 5.26
CA PRO A 85 -13.06 2.93 5.96
C PRO A 85 -14.14 1.88 6.24
N ALA A 86 -15.39 2.29 6.45
CA ALA A 86 -16.50 1.40 6.79
C ALA A 86 -16.84 0.41 5.67
N SER A 87 -16.59 0.78 4.42
CA SER A 87 -16.82 -0.07 3.24
C SER A 87 -15.73 -1.15 3.12
N ALA A 88 -14.48 -0.84 3.48
CA ALA A 88 -13.36 -1.78 3.43
C ALA A 88 -13.50 -2.99 4.36
N ALA A 89 -13.98 -2.77 5.59
CA ALA A 89 -14.16 -3.86 6.56
C ALA A 89 -15.23 -4.89 6.09
N LYS A 90 -16.30 -4.42 5.44
CA LYS A 90 -17.36 -5.28 4.87
C LYS A 90 -16.86 -6.15 3.72
N LEU A 91 -15.76 -5.72 3.09
CA LEU A 91 -15.14 -6.34 1.94
C LEU A 91 -14.00 -7.30 2.33
N GLY A 92 -13.80 -7.55 3.63
CA GLY A 92 -12.80 -8.47 4.14
C GLY A 92 -11.37 -7.95 4.07
N LEU A 93 -11.19 -6.63 3.86
CA LEU A 93 -9.90 -5.97 3.88
C LEU A 93 -9.60 -5.42 5.28
N GLY A 94 -8.32 -5.47 5.67
CA GLY A 94 -7.84 -4.76 6.85
C GLY A 94 -7.80 -3.26 6.59
N VAL A 95 -8.00 -2.46 7.63
CA VAL A 95 -7.92 -1.00 7.56
C VAL A 95 -6.72 -0.52 8.37
N LEU A 96 -5.90 0.31 7.75
CA LEU A 96 -4.76 0.99 8.36
C LEU A 96 -4.98 2.50 8.28
N GLU A 97 -5.06 3.15 9.43
CA GLU A 97 -5.11 4.60 9.54
C GLU A 97 -3.68 5.14 9.67
N LEU A 98 -3.30 6.02 8.75
CA LEU A 98 -2.05 6.76 8.77
C LEU A 98 -2.33 8.16 9.34
N PRO A 99 -1.66 8.55 10.44
CA PRO A 99 -1.82 9.88 10.99
C PRO A 99 -1.29 10.93 10.00
N ALA A 100 -1.81 12.15 10.11
CA ALA A 100 -1.28 13.28 9.35
C ALA A 100 0.20 13.49 9.68
N SER A 101 0.99 13.87 8.67
CA SER A 101 2.37 14.31 8.85
C SER A 101 2.45 15.81 8.66
N THR A 102 2.89 16.49 9.71
CA THR A 102 3.22 17.93 9.76
C THR A 102 4.72 18.11 9.82
#